data_AF-A0A7J9X7M0-F1
#
_entry.id   AF-A0A7J9X7M0-F1
#
_cell.length_a   1.000
_cell.length_b   1.000
_cell.length_c   1.000
_cell.angle_alpha   90.00
_cell.angle_beta   90.00
_cell.angle_gamma   90.00
#
_symmetry.space_group_name_H-M   'P 1'
#
loop_
_entity.id
_entity.type
_entity.pdbx_description
1 polymer ?
#
loop_
_entity_poly.entity_id
_entity_poly.type
_entity_poly.pdbx_seq_one_letter_code
_entity_poly.pdbx_strand_id
1 'polypeptide(L)'
;MTSSNPRPSGPELLCRAVLAIAIVGGPLGYLVGAALHPPVQEIGEGGLTVAANAGAHPVTNGVHLVAYVVASFLLPIGAVGLGYLAYRRTPWLATVSGLLGVMGWLPFAALIALDDLARTMAQLPDSGQYADLYSRFETSAVMTFFLLTYVFGHLVAYVLFGIALLRARAVARWACWALIASSPVTMAGFVLPGRPVETVGIAGLVLLLLGCLPAARAMLARTPGRA
;
A
#
# COMPACT_ATOMS: atom_id res chain seq x y z
N MET A 1 -29.68 8.76 35.54
CA MET A 1 -29.39 7.40 35.06
C MET A 1 -28.19 7.45 34.12
N THR A 2 -27.00 7.11 34.62
CA THR A 2 -25.76 7.02 33.84
C THR A 2 -25.71 5.63 33.22
N SER A 3 -26.06 5.50 31.94
CA SER A 3 -25.83 4.24 31.22
C SER A 3 -24.32 4.03 31.12
N SER A 4 -23.77 3.12 31.91
CA SER A 4 -22.39 2.67 31.75
C SER A 4 -22.26 2.02 30.37
N ASN A 5 -21.50 2.63 29.47
CA ASN A 5 -21.20 2.00 28.18
C ASN A 5 -20.56 0.63 28.44
N PRO A 6 -21.09 -0.45 27.85
CA PRO A 6 -20.50 -1.77 28.02
C PRO A 6 -19.05 -1.75 27.51
N ARG A 7 -18.14 -2.34 28.30
CA ARG A 7 -16.74 -2.52 27.87
C ARG A 7 -16.70 -3.41 26.63
N PRO A 8 -15.78 -3.15 25.68
CA PRO A 8 -15.63 -3.99 24.49
C PRO A 8 -15.33 -5.43 24.89
N SER A 9 -15.88 -6.37 24.15
CA SER A 9 -15.53 -7.78 24.30
C SER A 9 -14.07 -8.02 23.86
N GLY A 10 -13.43 -9.06 24.40
CA GLY A 10 -12.06 -9.44 24.01
C GLY A 10 -11.87 -9.59 22.48
N PRO A 11 -12.77 -10.28 21.76
CA PRO A 11 -12.70 -10.40 20.31
C PRO A 11 -12.81 -9.06 19.57
N GLU A 12 -13.67 -8.16 20.04
CA GLU A 12 -13.81 -6.82 19.43
C GLU A 12 -12.52 -6.00 19.58
N LEU A 13 -11.89 -6.04 20.75
CA LEU A 13 -10.59 -5.39 20.98
C LEU A 13 -9.53 -5.95 20.04
N LEU A 14 -9.46 -7.28 19.89
CA LEU A 14 -8.51 -7.94 19.01
C LEU A 14 -8.71 -7.52 17.55
N CYS A 15 -9.94 -7.57 17.03
CA CYS A 15 -10.24 -7.13 15.66
C CYS A 15 -9.82 -5.68 15.42
N ARG A 16 -10.09 -4.79 16.38
CA ARG A 16 -9.72 -3.37 16.27
C ARG A 16 -8.22 -3.15 16.34
N ALA A 17 -7.52 -3.92 17.15
CA ALA A 17 -6.06 -3.91 17.19
C ALA A 17 -5.46 -4.37 15.86
N VAL A 18 -5.96 -5.48 15.30
CA VAL A 18 -5.52 -5.98 13.98
C VAL A 18 -5.74 -4.95 12.89
N LEU A 19 -6.92 -4.33 12.82
CA LEU A 19 -7.20 -3.30 11.83
C LEU A 19 -6.33 -2.05 12.03
N ALA A 20 -6.10 -1.62 13.28
CA ALA A 20 -5.24 -0.47 13.57
C ALA A 20 -3.78 -0.74 13.17
N ILE A 21 -3.27 -1.94 13.47
CA ILE A 21 -1.95 -2.39 13.05
C ILE A 21 -1.87 -2.41 11.53
N ALA A 22 -2.87 -2.96 10.84
CA ALA A 22 -2.87 -3.04 9.38
C ALA A 22 -2.93 -1.67 8.68
N ILE A 23 -3.72 -0.73 9.23
CA ILE A 23 -3.85 0.65 8.71
C ILE A 23 -2.48 1.36 8.65
N VAL A 24 -1.58 1.11 9.60
CA VAL A 24 -0.26 1.76 9.68
C VAL A 24 0.86 0.86 9.16
N GLY A 25 0.86 -0.40 9.56
CA GLY A 25 1.89 -1.38 9.23
C GLY A 25 1.95 -1.69 7.74
N GLY A 26 0.82 -1.67 7.03
CA GLY A 26 0.80 -1.81 5.57
C GLY A 26 1.58 -0.69 4.87
N PRO A 27 1.17 0.58 5.01
CA PRO A 27 1.90 1.71 4.43
C PRO A 27 3.34 1.84 4.91
N LEU A 28 3.63 1.52 6.18
CA LEU A 28 5.00 1.52 6.70
C LEU A 28 5.88 0.46 6.02
N GLY A 29 5.38 -0.78 5.89
CA GLY A 29 6.09 -1.84 5.18
C GLY A 29 6.33 -1.47 3.72
N TYR A 30 5.33 -0.87 3.07
CA TYR A 30 5.49 -0.37 1.70
C TYR A 30 6.57 0.72 1.64
N LEU A 31 6.53 1.72 2.53
CA LEU A 31 7.49 2.81 2.56
C LEU A 31 8.92 2.30 2.78
N VAL A 32 9.12 1.35 3.70
CA VAL A 32 10.43 0.75 3.96
C VAL A 32 10.91 -0.04 2.74
N GLY A 33 10.03 -0.82 2.10
CA GLY A 33 10.37 -1.53 0.87
C GLY A 33 10.77 -0.57 -0.25
N ALA A 34 9.97 0.47 -0.49
CA ALA A 34 10.24 1.49 -1.51
C ALA A 34 11.52 2.28 -1.25
N ALA A 35 11.88 2.54 0.01
CA ALA A 35 13.12 3.23 0.34
C ALA A 35 14.38 2.36 0.15
N LEU A 36 14.23 1.04 0.10
CA LEU A 36 15.34 0.08 0.07
C LEU A 36 15.42 -0.73 -1.24
N HIS A 37 14.43 -0.59 -2.12
CA HIS A 37 14.40 -1.32 -3.39
C HIS A 37 15.51 -0.83 -4.35
N PRO A 38 16.04 -1.70 -5.21
CA PRO A 38 17.02 -1.30 -6.22
C PRO A 38 16.43 -0.27 -7.22
N PRO A 39 17.20 0.76 -7.64
CA PRO A 39 16.69 1.94 -8.36
C PRO A 39 16.34 1.70 -9.85
N VAL A 40 16.30 0.46 -10.33
CA VAL A 40 15.91 0.16 -11.72
C VAL A 40 14.84 -0.93 -11.75
N GLN A 41 13.63 -0.50 -12.07
CA GLN A 41 12.44 -1.33 -12.33
C GLN A 41 11.56 -0.65 -13.39
N GLU A 42 12.17 -0.18 -14.47
CA GLU A 42 11.41 0.34 -15.60
C GLU A 42 10.82 -0.81 -16.40
N ILE A 43 9.53 -0.71 -16.72
CA ILE A 43 8.78 -1.75 -17.44
C ILE A 43 9.44 -2.01 -18.78
N GLY A 44 9.81 -3.27 -19.02
CA GLY A 44 10.45 -3.71 -20.26
C GLY A 44 11.98 -3.65 -20.24
N GLU A 45 12.58 -3.09 -19.19
CA GLU A 45 14.03 -2.99 -18.99
C GLU A 45 14.58 -4.13 -18.10
N GLY A 46 14.16 -5.36 -18.37
CA GLY A 46 14.52 -6.54 -17.56
C GLY A 46 16.02 -6.74 -17.40
N GLY A 47 16.82 -6.44 -18.42
CA GLY A 47 18.28 -6.50 -18.32
C GLY A 47 18.87 -5.53 -17.30
N LEU A 48 18.36 -4.29 -17.25
CA LEU A 48 18.81 -3.31 -16.26
C LEU A 48 18.28 -3.64 -14.86
N THR A 49 17.06 -4.17 -14.76
CA THR A 49 16.46 -4.61 -13.49
C THR A 49 17.23 -5.76 -12.85
N VAL A 50 17.61 -6.77 -13.64
CA VAL A 50 18.43 -7.90 -13.18
C VAL A 50 19.84 -7.43 -12.81
N ALA A 51 20.46 -6.58 -13.63
CA ALA A 51 21.78 -6.03 -13.33
C ALA A 51 21.80 -5.17 -12.05
N ALA A 52 20.77 -4.34 -11.84
CA ALA A 52 20.62 -3.54 -10.62
C ALA A 52 20.49 -4.42 -9.38
N ASN A 53 19.75 -5.52 -9.47
CA ASN A 53 19.64 -6.50 -8.39
C ASN A 53 20.98 -7.22 -8.11
N ALA A 54 21.78 -7.49 -9.16
CA ALA A 54 23.08 -8.14 -9.02
C ALA A 54 24.10 -7.22 -8.31
N GLY A 55 24.01 -5.91 -8.55
CA GLY A 55 24.85 -4.88 -7.89
C GLY A 55 24.32 -4.41 -6.53
N ALA A 56 23.11 -4.82 -6.12
CA ALA A 56 22.48 -4.34 -4.90
C ALA A 56 23.10 -4.96 -3.63
N HIS A 57 23.14 -4.20 -2.54
CA HIS A 57 23.59 -4.71 -1.26
C HIS A 57 22.63 -5.83 -0.76
N PRO A 58 23.14 -7.04 -0.44
CA PRO A 58 22.28 -8.22 -0.24
C PRO A 58 21.32 -8.09 0.95
N VAL A 59 21.73 -7.35 1.99
CA VAL A 59 20.89 -7.14 3.17
C VAL A 59 19.73 -6.20 2.88
N THR A 60 19.96 -5.05 2.23
CA THR A 60 18.87 -4.11 1.91
C THR A 60 17.95 -4.72 0.86
N ASN A 61 18.53 -5.46 -0.10
CA ASN A 61 17.76 -6.23 -1.08
C ASN A 61 16.91 -7.34 -0.43
N GLY A 62 17.36 -7.94 0.67
CA GLY A 62 16.51 -8.85 1.46
C GLY A 62 15.43 -8.14 2.27
N VAL A 63 15.78 -7.02 2.92
CA VAL A 63 14.86 -6.29 3.80
C VAL A 63 13.69 -5.68 3.01
N HIS A 64 13.93 -5.15 1.80
CA HIS A 64 12.85 -4.55 1.01
C HIS A 64 11.77 -5.59 0.64
N LEU A 65 12.16 -6.81 0.24
CA LEU A 65 11.24 -7.91 -0.04
C LEU A 65 10.44 -8.31 1.19
N VAL A 66 11.10 -8.47 2.35
CA VAL A 66 10.39 -8.79 3.60
C VAL A 66 9.38 -7.69 3.96
N ALA A 67 9.77 -6.42 3.80
CA ALA A 67 8.90 -5.28 4.07
C ALA A 67 7.69 -5.26 3.13
N TYR A 68 7.89 -5.52 1.84
CA TYR A 68 6.79 -5.64 0.88
C TYR A 68 5.91 -6.85 1.12
N VAL A 69 6.46 -8.01 1.49
CA VAL A 69 5.66 -9.20 1.85
C VAL A 69 4.74 -8.86 3.02
N VAL A 70 5.26 -8.26 4.10
CA VAL A 70 4.44 -7.80 5.23
C VAL A 70 3.36 -6.81 4.76
N ALA A 71 3.74 -5.86 3.91
CA ALA A 71 2.80 -4.88 3.37
C ALA A 71 1.68 -5.54 2.55
N SER A 72 1.96 -6.57 1.75
CA SER A 72 0.96 -7.24 0.90
C SER A 72 -0.17 -7.91 1.70
N PHE A 73 0.13 -8.40 2.91
CA PHE A 73 -0.89 -8.93 3.81
C PHE A 73 -1.64 -7.83 4.55
N LEU A 74 -0.94 -6.78 4.98
CA LEU A 74 -1.53 -5.73 5.82
C LEU A 74 -2.35 -4.70 5.05
N LEU A 75 -1.98 -4.36 3.81
CA LEU A 75 -2.62 -3.29 3.05
C LEU A 75 -4.10 -3.57 2.71
N PRO A 76 -4.49 -4.77 2.23
CA PRO A 76 -5.91 -5.10 2.05
C PRO A 76 -6.70 -5.03 3.35
N ILE A 77 -6.12 -5.50 4.47
CA ILE A 77 -6.75 -5.44 5.79
C ILE A 77 -6.89 -3.99 6.27
N GLY A 78 -5.86 -3.15 6.01
CA GLY A 78 -5.89 -1.73 6.29
C GLY A 78 -6.99 -1.00 5.53
N ALA A 79 -7.21 -1.36 4.25
CA ALA A 79 -8.31 -0.84 3.44
C ALA A 79 -9.68 -1.18 4.05
N VAL A 80 -9.87 -2.43 4.51
CA VAL A 80 -11.08 -2.82 5.27
C VAL A 80 -11.23 -1.98 6.53
N GLY A 81 -10.14 -1.74 7.27
CA GLY A 81 -10.14 -0.90 8.47
C GLY A 81 -10.58 0.55 8.21
N LEU A 82 -10.04 1.18 7.17
CA LEU A 82 -10.42 2.54 6.75
C LEU A 82 -11.89 2.61 6.33
N GLY A 83 -12.36 1.64 5.54
CA GLY A 83 -13.77 1.51 5.16
C GLY A 83 -14.66 1.39 6.39
N TYR A 84 -14.33 0.49 7.32
CA TYR A 84 -15.08 0.28 8.56
C TYR A 84 -15.20 1.53 9.46
N LEU A 85 -14.18 2.38 9.48
CA LEU A 85 -14.22 3.66 10.20
C LEU A 85 -15.26 4.62 9.61
N ALA A 86 -15.32 4.71 8.29
CA ALA A 86 -16.21 5.64 7.58
C ALA A 86 -17.65 5.11 7.42
N TYR A 87 -17.81 3.77 7.38
CA TYR A 87 -19.04 3.08 6.94
C TYR A 87 -20.33 3.61 7.57
N ARG A 88 -20.34 3.85 8.88
CA ARG A 88 -21.56 4.29 9.59
C ARG A 88 -22.14 5.60 9.04
N ARG A 89 -21.28 6.55 8.64
CA ARG A 89 -21.70 7.89 8.22
C ARG A 89 -21.68 8.07 6.71
N THR A 90 -20.89 7.27 6.00
CA THR A 90 -20.72 7.36 4.55
C THR A 90 -20.67 5.97 3.91
N PRO A 91 -21.73 5.15 4.05
CA PRO A 91 -21.70 3.71 3.72
C PRO A 91 -21.33 3.44 2.26
N TRP A 92 -21.88 4.20 1.32
CA TRP A 92 -21.57 4.02 -0.10
C TRP A 92 -20.09 4.30 -0.42
N LEU A 93 -19.58 5.46 0.02
CA LEU A 93 -18.18 5.81 -0.20
C LEU A 93 -17.24 4.83 0.50
N ALA A 94 -17.57 4.41 1.73
CA ALA A 94 -16.80 3.44 2.48
C ALA A 94 -16.76 2.06 1.80
N THR A 95 -17.88 1.58 1.25
CA THR A 95 -17.92 0.32 0.52
C THR A 95 -17.13 0.39 -0.78
N VAL A 96 -17.34 1.43 -1.59
CA VAL A 96 -16.64 1.57 -2.88
C VAL A 96 -15.13 1.73 -2.66
N SER A 97 -14.72 2.60 -1.74
CA SER A 97 -13.29 2.76 -1.40
C SER A 97 -12.69 1.48 -0.79
N GLY A 98 -13.43 0.80 0.08
CA GLY A 98 -13.05 -0.50 0.65
C GLY A 98 -12.79 -1.57 -0.40
N LEU A 99 -13.75 -1.75 -1.33
CA LEU A 99 -13.64 -2.71 -2.42
C LEU A 99 -12.47 -2.37 -3.35
N LEU A 100 -12.36 -1.11 -3.78
CA LEU A 100 -11.25 -0.66 -4.62
C LEU A 100 -9.90 -0.82 -3.92
N GLY A 101 -9.83 -0.54 -2.62
CA GLY A 101 -8.60 -0.67 -1.84
C GLY A 101 -8.17 -2.13 -1.70
N VAL A 102 -9.10 -3.04 -1.38
CA VAL A 102 -8.81 -4.48 -1.32
C VAL A 102 -8.39 -4.99 -2.69
N MET A 103 -9.21 -4.76 -3.73
CA MET A 103 -8.92 -5.23 -5.08
C MET A 103 -7.65 -4.62 -5.67
N GLY A 104 -7.35 -3.36 -5.34
CA GLY A 104 -6.13 -2.68 -5.75
C GLY A 104 -4.90 -3.24 -5.05
N TRP A 105 -4.98 -3.66 -3.79
CA TRP A 105 -3.82 -4.21 -3.09
C TRP A 105 -3.60 -5.71 -3.32
N LEU A 106 -4.63 -6.47 -3.73
CA LEU A 106 -4.49 -7.92 -3.99
C LEU A 106 -3.37 -8.28 -4.99
N PRO A 107 -3.22 -7.60 -6.14
CA PRO A 107 -2.16 -7.90 -7.10
C PRO A 107 -0.75 -7.61 -6.58
N PHE A 108 -0.60 -6.85 -5.49
CA PHE A 108 0.71 -6.44 -4.99
C PHE A 108 1.61 -7.64 -4.65
N ALA A 109 1.05 -8.75 -4.15
CA ALA A 109 1.82 -9.98 -3.91
C ALA A 109 2.47 -10.54 -5.19
N ALA A 110 1.80 -10.44 -6.35
CA ALA A 110 2.37 -10.87 -7.62
C ALA A 110 3.48 -9.93 -8.10
N LEU A 111 3.35 -8.62 -7.85
CA LEU A 111 4.41 -7.65 -8.14
C LEU A 111 5.65 -7.88 -7.27
N ILE A 112 5.48 -8.27 -6.01
CA ILE A 112 6.60 -8.65 -5.13
C ILE A 112 7.26 -9.94 -5.61
N ALA A 113 6.48 -10.91 -6.09
CA ALA A 113 7.05 -12.12 -6.68
C ALA A 113 7.89 -11.80 -7.93
N LEU A 114 7.55 -10.74 -8.68
CA LEU A 114 8.38 -10.24 -9.77
C LEU A 114 9.71 -9.67 -9.26
N ASP A 115 9.69 -8.90 -8.17
CA ASP A 115 10.92 -8.38 -7.52
C ASP A 115 11.82 -9.54 -7.03
N ASP A 116 11.23 -10.55 -6.40
CA ASP A 116 11.96 -11.74 -5.93
C ASP A 116 12.51 -12.57 -7.10
N LEU A 117 11.79 -12.64 -8.22
CA LEU A 117 12.27 -13.26 -9.45
C LEU A 117 13.49 -12.52 -10.01
N ALA A 118 13.45 -11.18 -10.08
CA ALA A 118 14.60 -10.38 -10.52
C ALA A 118 15.82 -10.63 -9.64
N ARG A 119 15.63 -10.63 -8.31
CA ARG A 119 16.68 -10.92 -7.33
C ARG A 119 17.24 -12.33 -7.50
N THR A 120 16.39 -13.32 -7.72
CA THR A 120 16.81 -14.72 -7.92
C THR A 120 17.63 -14.86 -9.19
N MET A 121 17.14 -14.31 -10.32
CA MET A 121 17.87 -14.31 -11.59
C MET A 121 19.23 -13.62 -11.49
N ALA A 122 19.31 -12.52 -10.73
CA ALA A 122 20.54 -11.77 -10.51
C ALA A 122 21.63 -12.56 -9.77
N GLN A 123 21.25 -13.60 -9.02
CA GLN A 123 22.17 -14.45 -8.25
C GLN A 123 22.61 -15.70 -9.02
N LEU A 124 22.00 -15.99 -10.17
CA LEU A 124 22.38 -17.12 -11.01
C LEU A 124 23.61 -16.79 -11.86
N PRO A 125 24.41 -17.82 -12.23
CA PRO A 125 25.44 -17.67 -13.26
C PRO A 125 24.85 -17.13 -14.56
N ASP A 126 25.62 -16.30 -15.27
CA ASP A 126 25.23 -15.68 -16.54
C ASP A 126 23.87 -14.95 -16.49
N SER A 127 23.60 -14.24 -15.38
CA SER A 127 22.31 -13.60 -15.07
C SER A 127 21.73 -12.72 -16.19
N GLY A 128 22.58 -12.13 -17.03
CA GLY A 128 22.16 -11.36 -18.21
C GLY A 128 21.33 -12.17 -19.22
N GLN A 129 21.46 -13.51 -19.27
CA GLN A 129 20.68 -14.37 -20.16
C GLN A 129 19.18 -14.39 -19.82
N TYR A 130 18.80 -14.04 -18.59
CA TYR A 130 17.40 -14.03 -18.15
C TYR A 130 16.67 -12.71 -18.44
N ALA A 131 17.38 -11.69 -18.96
CA ALA A 131 16.82 -10.36 -19.21
C ALA A 131 15.57 -10.38 -20.10
N ASP A 132 15.61 -11.08 -21.24
CA ASP A 132 14.48 -11.17 -22.17
C ASP A 132 13.31 -11.96 -21.58
N LEU A 133 13.60 -13.03 -20.82
CA LEU A 133 12.57 -13.80 -20.13
C LEU A 133 11.85 -12.91 -19.10
N TYR A 134 12.60 -12.17 -18.29
CA TYR A 134 12.03 -11.23 -17.32
C TYR A 134 11.17 -10.18 -17.99
N SER A 135 11.70 -9.48 -19.02
CA SER A 135 10.96 -8.45 -19.75
C SER A 135 9.64 -8.98 -20.33
N ARG A 136 9.65 -10.18 -20.93
CA ARG A 136 8.43 -10.80 -21.49
C ARG A 136 7.42 -11.19 -20.41
N PHE A 137 7.90 -11.68 -19.26
CA PHE A 137 7.03 -12.03 -18.15
C PHE A 137 6.38 -10.77 -17.54
N GLU A 138 7.18 -9.75 -17.24
CA GLU A 138 6.75 -8.45 -16.72
C GLU A 138 5.74 -7.75 -17.64
N THR A 139 5.99 -7.76 -18.96
CA THR A 139 5.12 -7.12 -19.96
C THR A 139 3.99 -8.02 -20.46
N SER A 140 3.84 -9.23 -19.89
CA SER A 140 2.75 -10.12 -20.26
C SER A 140 1.38 -9.50 -19.96
N ALA A 141 0.35 -9.93 -20.69
CA ALA A 141 -1.01 -9.43 -20.49
C ALA A 141 -1.51 -9.61 -19.04
N VAL A 142 -1.10 -10.70 -18.38
CA VAL A 142 -1.48 -11.00 -16.99
C VAL A 142 -0.80 -10.02 -16.02
N MET A 143 0.52 -9.81 -16.14
CA MET A 143 1.24 -8.87 -15.29
C MET A 143 0.80 -7.43 -15.54
N THR A 144 0.55 -7.06 -16.79
CA THR A 144 -0.03 -5.76 -17.14
C THR A 144 -1.40 -5.57 -16.49
N PHE A 145 -2.27 -6.59 -16.52
CA PHE A 145 -3.57 -6.53 -15.86
C PHE A 145 -3.45 -6.35 -14.34
N PHE A 146 -2.52 -7.07 -13.69
CA PHE A 146 -2.22 -6.91 -12.27
C PHE A 146 -1.70 -5.52 -11.93
N LEU A 147 -0.76 -4.99 -12.73
CA LEU A 147 -0.22 -3.65 -12.56
C LEU A 147 -1.32 -2.58 -12.69
N LEU A 148 -2.15 -2.65 -13.72
CA LEU A 148 -3.23 -1.67 -13.91
C LEU A 148 -4.27 -1.75 -12.80
N THR A 149 -4.67 -2.97 -12.40
CA THR A 149 -5.58 -3.18 -11.27
C THR A 149 -4.99 -2.61 -9.99
N TYR A 150 -3.70 -2.84 -9.77
CA TYR A 150 -2.95 -2.29 -8.66
C TYR A 150 -3.02 -0.76 -8.67
N VAL A 151 -2.49 -0.12 -9.71
CA VAL A 151 -2.38 1.34 -9.85
C VAL A 151 -3.74 2.01 -9.69
N PHE A 152 -4.75 1.62 -10.47
CA PHE A 152 -6.04 2.28 -10.41
C PHE A 152 -6.78 1.99 -9.11
N GLY A 153 -6.76 0.74 -8.65
CA GLY A 153 -7.49 0.31 -7.46
C GLY A 153 -7.05 1.08 -6.22
N HIS A 154 -5.76 1.07 -5.91
CA HIS A 154 -5.29 1.69 -4.67
C HIS A 154 -5.27 3.23 -4.74
N LEU A 155 -4.83 3.83 -5.87
CA LEU A 155 -4.75 5.29 -5.98
C LEU A 155 -6.14 5.94 -5.87
N VAL A 156 -7.14 5.39 -6.56
CA VAL A 156 -8.52 5.89 -6.46
C VAL A 156 -9.08 5.60 -5.06
N ALA A 157 -8.79 4.44 -4.49
CA ALA A 157 -9.26 4.08 -3.15
C ALA A 157 -8.82 5.08 -2.08
N TYR A 158 -7.55 5.51 -2.05
CA TYR A 158 -7.07 6.42 -1.00
C TYR A 158 -7.64 7.85 -1.11
N VAL A 159 -7.90 8.32 -2.33
CA VAL A 159 -8.65 9.57 -2.53
C VAL A 159 -10.06 9.43 -1.96
N LEU A 160 -10.75 8.33 -2.29
CA LEU A 160 -12.11 8.08 -1.81
C LEU A 160 -12.16 7.83 -0.30
N PHE A 161 -11.16 7.15 0.29
CA PHE A 161 -11.04 6.97 1.73
C PHE A 161 -10.89 8.31 2.44
N GLY A 162 -10.02 9.19 1.95
CA GLY A 162 -9.86 10.52 2.52
C GLY A 162 -11.16 11.33 2.45
N ILE A 163 -11.89 11.28 1.34
CA ILE A 163 -13.21 11.93 1.20
C ILE A 163 -14.24 11.30 2.16
N ALA A 164 -14.29 9.96 2.24
CA ALA A 164 -15.23 9.23 3.08
C ALA A 164 -15.02 9.54 4.56
N LEU A 165 -13.76 9.56 5.02
CA LEU A 165 -13.36 9.88 6.38
C LEU A 165 -13.59 11.36 6.71
N LEU A 166 -13.34 12.26 5.76
CA LEU A 166 -13.60 13.69 5.90
C LEU A 166 -15.10 13.97 6.09
N ARG A 167 -15.93 13.37 5.23
CA ARG A 167 -17.40 13.46 5.33
C ARG A 167 -17.94 12.80 6.60
N ALA A 168 -17.37 11.65 6.97
CA ALA A 168 -17.69 10.99 8.22
C ALA A 168 -17.18 11.75 9.45
N ARG A 169 -16.29 12.75 9.32
CA ARG A 169 -15.61 13.40 10.44
C ARG A 169 -15.03 12.38 11.43
N ALA A 170 -14.47 11.30 10.88
CA ALA A 170 -13.98 10.16 11.66
C ALA A 170 -12.58 10.41 12.23
N VAL A 171 -11.79 11.24 11.56
CA VAL A 171 -10.40 11.60 11.91
C VAL A 171 -10.15 13.08 11.65
N ALA A 172 -8.95 13.57 11.99
CA ALA A 172 -8.55 14.95 11.74
C ALA A 172 -8.56 15.29 10.24
N ARG A 173 -8.96 16.53 9.90
CA ARG A 173 -9.11 16.97 8.50
C ARG A 173 -7.78 16.95 7.74
N TRP A 174 -6.67 17.30 8.39
CA TRP A 174 -5.34 17.25 7.77
C TRP A 174 -4.96 15.83 7.33
N ALA A 175 -5.34 14.81 8.10
CA ALA A 175 -5.05 13.41 7.79
C ALA A 175 -5.85 12.94 6.58
N CYS A 176 -7.11 13.39 6.48
CA CYS A 176 -7.93 13.14 5.29
C CYS A 176 -7.32 13.77 4.04
N TRP A 177 -6.81 15.01 4.14
CA TRP A 177 -6.13 15.67 3.04
C TRP A 177 -4.80 15.01 2.69
N ALA A 178 -4.05 14.50 3.67
CA ALA A 178 -2.84 13.72 3.42
C ALA A 178 -3.15 12.44 2.62
N LEU A 179 -4.21 11.71 2.97
CA LEU A 179 -4.67 10.56 2.19
C LEU A 179 -5.09 10.97 0.76
N ILE A 180 -5.84 12.05 0.61
CA ILE A 180 -6.26 12.56 -0.71
C ILE A 180 -5.06 12.95 -1.56
N ALA A 181 -4.08 13.63 -0.97
CA ALA A 181 -2.89 14.12 -1.66
C ALA A 181 -1.87 13.02 -1.97
N SER A 182 -1.86 11.92 -1.20
CA SER A 182 -0.90 10.82 -1.39
C SER A 182 -0.94 10.26 -2.82
N SER A 183 -2.13 10.01 -3.38
CA SER A 183 -2.30 9.46 -4.73
C SER A 183 -1.79 10.39 -5.84
N PRO A 184 -2.24 11.67 -5.96
CA PRO A 184 -1.74 12.56 -7.01
C PRO A 184 -0.25 12.87 -6.86
N VAL A 185 0.29 12.94 -5.64
CA VAL A 185 1.74 13.08 -5.43
C VAL A 185 2.47 11.83 -5.93
N THR A 186 1.98 10.63 -5.60
CA THR A 186 2.55 9.38 -6.13
C THR A 186 2.53 9.35 -7.66
N MET A 187 1.40 9.73 -8.28
CA MET A 187 1.28 9.81 -9.74
C MET A 187 2.26 10.82 -10.36
N ALA A 188 2.49 11.95 -9.70
CA ALA A 188 3.42 12.96 -10.19
C ALA A 188 4.85 12.40 -10.30
N GLY A 189 5.25 11.46 -9.44
CA GLY A 189 6.53 10.77 -9.54
C GLY A 189 6.74 10.04 -10.87
N PHE A 190 5.67 9.53 -11.48
CA PHE A 190 5.71 8.80 -12.76
C PHE A 190 5.55 9.69 -13.99
N VAL A 191 4.84 10.82 -13.85
CA VAL A 191 4.47 11.69 -14.99
C VAL A 191 5.47 12.84 -15.19
N LEU A 192 6.16 13.27 -14.15
CA LEU A 192 7.09 14.40 -14.25
C LEU A 192 8.36 14.05 -15.05
N PRO A 193 8.95 15.02 -15.79
CA PRO A 193 10.22 14.84 -16.50
C PRO A 193 11.32 14.35 -15.55
N GLY A 194 12.11 13.39 -16.02
CA GLY A 194 13.16 12.75 -15.21
C GLY A 194 12.63 11.74 -14.18
N ARG A 195 11.32 11.45 -14.17
CA ARG A 195 10.66 10.40 -13.37
C ARG A 195 11.20 10.32 -11.94
N PRO A 196 11.00 11.37 -11.12
CA PRO A 196 11.50 11.42 -9.75
C PRO A 196 10.69 10.49 -8.82
N VAL A 197 10.47 9.24 -9.21
CA VAL A 197 9.67 8.23 -8.50
C VAL A 197 10.23 8.03 -7.10
N GLU A 198 11.56 7.98 -6.95
CA GLU A 198 12.21 7.88 -5.65
C GLU A 198 11.80 9.05 -4.74
N THR A 199 12.04 10.30 -5.14
CA THR A 199 11.79 11.44 -4.26
C THR A 199 10.29 11.74 -4.09
N VAL A 200 9.57 11.86 -5.21
CA VAL A 200 8.17 12.30 -5.24
C VAL A 200 7.23 11.15 -4.87
N GLY A 201 7.53 9.92 -5.29
CA GLY A 201 6.78 8.73 -4.88
C GLY A 201 6.94 8.46 -3.38
N ILE A 202 8.15 8.56 -2.82
CA ILE A 202 8.37 8.45 -1.36
C ILE A 202 7.58 9.53 -0.61
N ALA A 203 7.55 10.77 -1.11
CA ALA A 203 6.73 11.82 -0.49
C ALA A 203 5.23 11.45 -0.47
N GLY A 204 4.72 10.86 -1.56
CA GLY A 204 3.35 10.34 -1.62
C GLY A 204 3.09 9.26 -0.57
N LEU A 205 4.02 8.31 -0.41
CA LEU A 205 3.94 7.25 0.60
C LEU A 205 4.03 7.78 2.04
N VAL A 206 4.85 8.80 2.28
CA VAL A 206 4.91 9.48 3.58
C VAL A 206 3.57 10.14 3.91
N LEU A 207 2.95 10.83 2.95
CA LEU A 207 1.61 11.40 3.13
C LEU A 207 0.56 10.33 3.45
N LEU A 208 0.61 9.19 2.75
CA LEU A 208 -0.25 8.04 3.03
C LEU A 208 -0.07 7.56 4.48
N LEU A 209 1.17 7.30 4.91
CA LEU A 209 1.48 6.84 6.26
C LEU A 209 1.00 7.85 7.32
N LEU A 210 1.29 9.14 7.14
CA LEU A 210 0.86 10.19 8.06
C LEU A 210 -0.67 10.29 8.15
N GLY A 211 -1.38 10.15 7.03
CA GLY A 211 -2.84 10.10 6.99
C GLY A 211 -3.44 8.90 7.73
N CYS A 212 -2.73 7.77 7.74
CA CYS A 212 -3.15 6.55 8.42
C CYS A 212 -2.99 6.60 9.96
N LEU A 213 -2.05 7.40 10.50
CA LEU A 213 -1.80 7.44 11.95
C LEU A 213 -3.05 7.84 12.77
N PRO A 214 -3.78 8.93 12.45
CA PRO A 214 -5.00 9.27 13.18
C PRO A 214 -6.14 8.27 12.95
N ALA A 215 -6.17 7.58 11.81
CA ALA A 215 -7.16 6.55 11.53
C ALA A 215 -6.95 5.32 12.41
N ALA A 216 -5.72 4.84 12.56
CA ALA A 216 -5.41 3.75 13.49
C ALA A 216 -5.73 4.14 14.94
N ARG A 217 -5.41 5.38 15.35
CA ARG A 217 -5.79 5.88 16.68
C ARG A 217 -7.30 5.90 16.87
N ALA A 218 -8.07 6.37 15.87
CA ALA A 218 -9.53 6.37 15.92
C ALA A 218 -10.11 4.95 15.99
N MET A 219 -9.50 3.98 15.30
CA MET A 219 -9.86 2.56 15.38
C MET A 219 -9.73 2.03 16.80
N LEU A 220 -8.65 2.37 17.51
CA LEU A 220 -8.43 1.97 18.91
C LEU A 220 -9.28 2.75 19.92
N ALA A 221 -9.74 3.96 19.58
CA ALA A 221 -10.51 4.82 20.48
C ALA A 221 -12.04 4.65 20.41
N ARG A 222 -12.58 3.96 19.38
CA ARG A 222 -14.03 3.66 19.27
C ARG A 222 -14.58 3.05 20.58
N THR A 223 -15.70 3.57 21.07
CA THR A 223 -16.43 2.96 22.19
C THR A 223 -17.48 1.98 21.63
N PRO A 224 -17.62 0.78 22.18
CA PRO A 224 -18.75 -0.11 21.84
C PRO A 224 -20.06 0.53 22.30
N GLY A 225 -21.14 0.30 21.56
CA GLY A 225 -22.49 0.55 22.10
C GLY A 225 -23.20 1.83 21.65
N ARG A 226 -22.82 2.45 20.54
CA ARG A 226 -23.83 3.18 19.73
C ARG A 226 -24.18 2.33 18.53
N ALA A 227 -24.84 1.19 18.75
CA ALA A 227 -25.58 0.52 17.69
C ALA A 227 -26.69 1.46 17.21
#